data_AF-A0A0R1Q3S4-F1
#
_entry.id   AF-A0A0R1Q3S4-F1
#
_cell.length_a   1.000
_cell.length_b   1.000
_cell.length_c   1.000
_cell.angle_alpha   90.00
_cell.angle_beta   90.00
_cell.angle_gamma   90.00
#
_symmetry.space_group_name_H-M   'P 1'
#
loop_
_entity.id
_entity.type
_entity.pdbx_description
1 polymer ?
#
loop_
_entity_poly.entity_id
_entity_poly.type
_entity_poly.pdbx_seq_one_letter_code
_entity_poly.pdbx_strand_id
1 'polypeptide(L)'
;MDFRRIEWIFLVVFAAVNIFLGISFYQSQAVDQAVSESTTGEIVADIQRDQIKLPSLSTKTPTGGYLASQRNTALYNNREQLIGQTLSFNNGTLTSNLNSPIAVKKAHAVATIKKWLQASSNVMFGNQYQYAESLSSNNTYVFCQQIQGHKIYDKRAQITFTVSNNKLVSYKQTYIAKMSVLKSNVELTSARDAVVTLYKDNEIANGAKVDWVELAYNYLLDTKGSTVYVPTWFVGVQNQGAKSVTIKKLNAITKTVMKDRTNEE
;
A
#
# COMPACT_ATOMS: atom_id res chain seq x y z
N MET A 1 25.21 -41.90 -42.61
CA MET A 1 24.64 -41.73 -41.26
C MET A 1 23.16 -41.50 -41.41
N ASP A 2 22.34 -42.31 -40.77
CA ASP A 2 20.89 -42.40 -40.96
C ASP A 2 20.15 -41.18 -40.36
N PHE A 3 20.25 -40.04 -41.04
CA PHE A 3 19.60 -38.78 -40.65
C PHE A 3 18.09 -38.94 -40.47
N ARG A 4 17.49 -39.77 -41.32
CA ARG A 4 16.07 -40.16 -41.25
C ARG A 4 15.69 -40.94 -39.98
N ARG A 5 16.62 -41.68 -39.37
CA ARG A 5 16.35 -42.42 -38.11
C ARG A 5 16.41 -41.49 -36.90
N ILE A 6 17.34 -40.53 -36.90
CA ILE A 6 17.47 -39.53 -35.84
C ILE A 6 16.27 -38.57 -35.81
N GLU A 7 15.78 -38.16 -36.98
CA GLU A 7 14.60 -37.29 -37.10
C GLU A 7 13.33 -37.95 -36.57
N TRP A 8 13.15 -39.25 -36.85
CA TRP A 8 12.03 -40.04 -36.32
C TRP A 8 12.05 -40.19 -34.80
N ILE A 9 13.24 -40.44 -34.23
CA ILE A 9 13.41 -40.53 -32.76
C ILE A 9 13.06 -39.19 -32.11
N PHE A 10 13.50 -38.07 -32.70
CA PHE A 10 13.22 -36.74 -32.17
C PHE A 10 11.72 -36.42 -32.16
N LEU A 11 10.99 -36.82 -33.21
CA LEU A 11 9.54 -36.63 -33.31
C LEU A 11 8.78 -37.44 -32.24
N VAL A 12 9.18 -38.69 -32.01
CA VAL A 12 8.56 -39.55 -30.99
C VAL A 12 8.81 -39.02 -29.57
N VAL A 13 10.04 -38.58 -29.27
CA VAL A 13 10.37 -37.98 -27.98
C VAL A 13 9.62 -36.67 -27.76
N PHE A 14 9.54 -35.81 -28.79
CA PHE A 14 8.79 -34.57 -28.72
C PHE A 14 7.30 -34.83 -28.44
N ALA A 15 6.69 -35.81 -29.11
CA ALA A 15 5.30 -36.19 -28.86
C ALA A 15 5.08 -36.70 -27.43
N ALA A 16 5.98 -37.56 -26.92
CA ALA A 16 5.90 -38.08 -25.56
C ALA A 16 6.01 -36.97 -24.50
N VAL A 17 6.92 -36.02 -24.70
CA VAL A 17 7.07 -34.85 -23.82
C VAL A 17 5.83 -33.96 -23.85
N ASN A 18 5.24 -33.70 -25.03
CA ASN A 18 4.02 -32.90 -25.13
C ASN A 18 2.81 -33.57 -24.48
N ILE A 19 2.67 -34.90 -24.60
CA ILE A 19 1.61 -35.66 -23.93
C ILE A 19 1.81 -35.62 -22.41
N PHE A 20 3.05 -35.80 -21.93
CA PHE A 20 3.37 -35.69 -20.50
C PHE A 20 3.05 -34.29 -19.95
N LEU A 21 3.41 -33.22 -20.68
CA LEU A 21 3.05 -31.84 -20.34
C LEU A 21 1.54 -31.64 -20.32
N GLY A 22 0.81 -32.21 -21.29
CA GLY A 22 -0.65 -32.16 -21.33
C GLY A 22 -1.27 -32.82 -20.10
N ILE A 23 -0.86 -34.04 -19.76
CA ILE A 23 -1.37 -34.77 -18.58
C ILE A 23 -1.01 -34.02 -17.30
N SER A 24 0.23 -33.54 -17.16
CA SER A 24 0.65 -32.76 -16.00
C SER A 24 -0.16 -31.47 -15.87
N PHE A 25 -0.45 -30.78 -16.98
CA PHE A 25 -1.27 -29.57 -16.98
C PHE A 25 -2.73 -29.85 -16.58
N TYR A 26 -3.31 -30.96 -17.05
CA TYR A 26 -4.65 -31.40 -16.66
C TYR A 26 -4.71 -31.89 -15.20
N GLN A 27 -3.68 -32.59 -14.70
CA GLN A 27 -3.60 -33.02 -13.30
C GLN A 27 -3.38 -31.84 -12.35
N SER A 28 -2.56 -30.85 -12.72
CA SER A 28 -2.42 -29.61 -11.93
C SER A 28 -3.76 -28.89 -11.78
N GLN A 29 -4.58 -28.83 -12.84
CA GLN A 29 -5.94 -28.26 -12.74
C GLN A 29 -6.91 -29.10 -11.89
N ALA A 30 -6.74 -30.43 -11.84
CA ALA A 30 -7.60 -31.31 -11.05
C ALA A 30 -7.24 -31.30 -9.56
N VAL A 31 -5.97 -31.10 -9.20
CA VAL A 31 -5.52 -30.97 -7.80
C VAL A 31 -5.93 -29.61 -7.21
N ASP A 32 -6.01 -28.55 -8.03
CA ASP A 32 -6.53 -27.24 -7.61
C ASP A 32 -8.06 -27.24 -7.37
N GLN A 33 -8.82 -28.22 -7.88
CA GLN A 33 -10.29 -28.31 -7.69
C GLN A 33 -10.73 -29.14 -6.48
N ALA A 34 -9.81 -29.79 -5.75
CA ALA A 34 -10.16 -30.65 -4.61
C ALA A 34 -10.17 -29.92 -3.25
N VAL A 35 -9.96 -28.60 -3.22
CA VAL A 35 -10.30 -27.77 -2.07
C VAL A 35 -11.70 -27.22 -2.33
N SER A 36 -12.70 -27.64 -1.56
CA SER A 36 -14.00 -26.98 -1.56
C SER A 36 -13.77 -25.50 -1.29
N GLU A 37 -13.80 -24.65 -2.32
CA GLU A 37 -13.76 -23.21 -2.16
C GLU A 37 -15.03 -22.80 -1.40
N SER A 38 -14.91 -22.59 -0.10
CA SER A 38 -15.99 -22.03 0.70
C SER A 38 -16.44 -20.72 0.07
N THR A 39 -17.75 -20.55 -0.08
CA THR A 39 -18.29 -19.33 -0.68
C THR A 39 -18.03 -18.14 0.24
N THR A 40 -17.87 -16.94 -0.30
CA THR A 40 -17.67 -15.71 0.51
C THR A 40 -18.71 -15.55 1.62
N GLY A 41 -19.94 -16.06 1.41
CA GLY A 41 -20.99 -16.08 2.43
C GLY A 41 -20.65 -16.97 3.63
N GLU A 42 -20.17 -18.19 3.40
CA GLU A 42 -19.77 -19.14 4.44
C GLU A 42 -18.61 -18.60 5.27
N ILE A 43 -17.61 -18.00 4.63
CA ILE A 43 -16.45 -17.44 5.34
C ILE A 43 -16.86 -16.25 6.21
N VAL A 44 -17.83 -15.43 5.79
CA VAL A 44 -18.35 -14.37 6.66
C VAL A 44 -19.03 -14.95 7.90
N ALA A 45 -19.68 -16.11 7.80
CA ALA A 45 -20.23 -16.79 8.97
C ALA A 45 -19.12 -17.32 9.90
N ASP A 46 -18.01 -17.81 9.35
CA ASP A 46 -16.85 -18.23 10.13
C ASP A 46 -16.17 -17.04 10.83
N ILE A 47 -16.01 -15.89 10.15
CA ILE A 47 -15.51 -14.64 10.75
C ILE A 47 -16.36 -14.23 11.96
N GLN A 48 -17.68 -14.34 11.84
CA GLN A 48 -18.60 -14.04 12.96
C GLN A 48 -18.47 -15.05 14.10
N ARG A 49 -18.28 -16.34 13.79
CA ARG A 49 -18.06 -17.40 14.77
C ARG A 49 -16.75 -17.18 15.54
N ASP A 50 -15.72 -16.70 14.86
CA ASP A 50 -14.43 -16.31 15.45
C ASP A 50 -14.48 -14.96 16.19
N GLN A 51 -15.67 -14.40 16.37
CA GLN A 51 -15.93 -13.16 17.12
C GLN A 51 -15.19 -11.95 16.54
N ILE A 52 -14.87 -11.97 15.25
CA ILE A 52 -14.20 -10.86 14.57
C ILE A 52 -15.25 -9.80 14.22
N LYS A 53 -15.03 -8.57 14.68
CA LYS A 53 -15.94 -7.45 14.42
C LYS A 53 -15.56 -6.76 13.12
N LEU A 54 -16.51 -6.69 12.18
CA LEU A 54 -16.33 -6.05 10.88
C LEU A 54 -17.13 -4.73 10.78
N PRO A 55 -16.61 -3.72 10.06
CA PRO A 55 -17.40 -2.57 9.65
C PRO A 55 -18.29 -2.94 8.46
N SER A 56 -19.07 -1.97 7.96
CA SER A 56 -19.77 -2.16 6.68
C SER A 56 -18.75 -2.26 5.54
N LEU A 57 -18.77 -3.37 4.81
CA LEU A 57 -17.84 -3.64 3.70
C LEU A 57 -18.61 -3.66 2.38
N SER A 58 -18.13 -2.86 1.41
CA SER A 58 -18.72 -2.84 0.08
C SER A 58 -18.39 -4.12 -0.70
N THR A 59 -19.38 -4.62 -1.43
CA THR A 59 -19.24 -5.69 -2.42
C THR A 59 -18.94 -5.17 -3.83
N LYS A 60 -18.93 -3.85 -4.03
CA LYS A 60 -18.61 -3.26 -5.34
C LYS A 60 -17.12 -3.43 -5.64
N THR A 61 -16.81 -3.76 -6.89
CA THR A 61 -15.45 -3.87 -7.41
C THR A 61 -15.04 -2.53 -8.03
N PRO A 62 -14.10 -1.78 -7.42
CA PRO A 62 -13.58 -0.56 -8.03
C PRO A 62 -12.65 -0.90 -9.20
N THR A 63 -12.30 0.10 -10.00
CA THR A 63 -11.30 -0.02 -11.06
C THR A 63 -10.02 0.72 -10.67
N GLY A 64 -8.87 0.16 -11.05
CA GLY A 64 -7.56 0.77 -10.84
C GLY A 64 -6.56 0.34 -11.89
N GLY A 65 -5.28 0.33 -11.51
CA GLY A 65 -4.21 0.08 -12.47
C GLY A 65 -2.83 0.07 -11.84
N TYR A 66 -1.80 0.02 -12.67
CA TYR A 66 -0.41 0.16 -12.22
C TYR A 66 0.06 1.58 -12.54
N LEU A 67 0.67 2.23 -11.55
CA LEU A 67 1.26 3.56 -11.70
C LEU A 67 2.78 3.47 -11.58
N ALA A 68 3.49 4.41 -12.18
CA ALA A 68 4.93 4.52 -12.08
C ALA A 68 5.38 5.94 -11.82
N SER A 69 6.34 6.10 -10.91
CA SER A 69 7.07 7.35 -10.71
C SER A 69 8.55 7.18 -11.00
N GLN A 70 9.22 8.31 -11.12
CA GLN A 70 10.67 8.38 -11.21
C GLN A 70 11.23 9.14 -10.00
N ARG A 71 12.50 8.88 -9.66
CA ARG A 71 13.22 9.68 -8.67
C ARG A 71 13.26 11.13 -9.14
N ASN A 72 13.20 12.04 -8.18
CA ASN A 72 13.24 13.48 -8.44
C ASN A 72 14.05 14.19 -7.36
N THR A 73 14.50 15.41 -7.68
CA THR A 73 15.26 16.28 -6.80
C THR A 73 14.48 17.55 -6.44
N ALA A 74 13.16 17.56 -6.65
CA ALA A 74 12.34 18.77 -6.53
C ALA A 74 12.40 19.38 -5.12
N LEU A 75 12.36 18.55 -4.06
CA LEU A 75 12.53 19.04 -2.69
C LEU A 75 13.93 19.64 -2.47
N TYR A 76 14.98 18.96 -2.93
CA TYR A 76 16.34 19.44 -2.74
C TYR A 76 16.59 20.76 -3.49
N ASN A 77 16.16 20.86 -4.73
CA ASN A 77 16.40 22.03 -5.57
C ASN A 77 15.66 23.28 -5.08
N ASN A 78 14.49 23.11 -4.45
CA ASN A 78 13.65 24.23 -4.00
C ASN A 78 13.73 24.48 -2.49
N ARG A 79 14.68 23.85 -1.78
CA ARG A 79 14.79 23.91 -0.31
C ARG A 79 15.00 25.32 0.25
N GLU A 80 15.65 26.20 -0.53
CA GLU A 80 15.99 27.57 -0.12
C GLU A 80 14.75 28.46 0.09
N GLN A 81 13.57 28.04 -0.39
CA GLN A 81 12.32 28.76 -0.14
C GLN A 81 11.81 28.59 1.30
N LEU A 82 12.33 27.59 2.04
CA LEU A 82 11.89 27.29 3.39
C LEU A 82 12.55 28.23 4.40
N ILE A 83 11.75 28.88 5.23
CA ILE A 83 12.21 29.91 6.18
C ILE A 83 12.02 29.42 7.61
N GLY A 84 12.97 29.77 8.49
CA GLY A 84 12.87 29.54 9.94
C GLY A 84 13.07 28.10 10.39
N GLN A 85 13.81 27.31 9.60
CA GLN A 85 13.95 25.87 9.79
C GLN A 85 15.39 25.41 9.48
N THR A 86 15.83 24.38 10.18
CA THR A 86 17.10 23.68 9.91
C THR A 86 16.80 22.42 9.12
N LEU A 87 17.36 22.35 7.90
CA LEU A 87 17.07 21.30 6.94
C LEU A 87 18.19 20.26 6.89
N SER A 88 17.82 19.00 6.73
CA SER A 88 18.73 17.93 6.28
C SER A 88 18.06 17.09 5.21
N PHE A 89 18.86 16.53 4.30
CA PHE A 89 18.35 15.75 3.18
C PHE A 89 19.10 14.43 3.09
N ASN A 90 18.36 13.33 3.03
CA ASN A 90 18.94 11.99 2.90
C ASN A 90 18.03 11.13 2.01
N ASN A 91 18.60 10.53 0.97
CA ASN A 91 17.92 9.54 0.09
C ASN A 91 16.50 9.95 -0.34
N GLY A 92 16.32 11.19 -0.80
CA GLY A 92 15.02 11.68 -1.27
C GLY A 92 14.06 12.13 -0.16
N THR A 93 14.48 12.06 1.10
CA THR A 93 13.71 12.52 2.26
C THR A 93 14.28 13.83 2.78
N LEU A 94 13.44 14.87 2.79
CA LEU A 94 13.70 16.11 3.50
C LEU A 94 13.32 15.94 4.97
N THR A 95 14.22 16.24 5.88
CA THR A 95 13.91 16.41 7.31
C THR A 95 14.05 17.88 7.65
N SER A 96 13.01 18.44 8.25
CA SER A 96 12.99 19.83 8.68
C SER A 96 12.76 19.92 10.18
N ASN A 97 13.63 20.64 10.88
CA ASN A 97 13.47 20.98 12.29
C ASN A 97 13.14 22.47 12.42
N LEU A 98 12.05 22.79 13.12
CA LEU A 98 11.60 24.18 13.24
C LEU A 98 12.49 24.92 14.25
N ASN A 99 13.07 26.06 13.85
CA ASN A 99 13.88 26.88 14.76
C ASN A 99 13.02 27.45 15.91
N SER A 100 11.74 27.68 15.64
CA SER A 100 10.74 28.09 16.63
C SER A 100 9.53 27.14 16.56
N PRO A 101 9.39 26.22 17.52
CA PRO A 101 8.27 25.28 17.55
C PRO A 101 6.91 25.98 17.64
N ILE A 102 5.92 25.45 16.94
CA ILE A 102 4.60 26.07 16.82
C ILE A 102 3.66 25.44 17.83
N ALA A 103 2.94 26.23 18.62
CA ALA A 103 1.96 25.69 19.56
C ALA A 103 0.82 24.98 18.84
N VAL A 104 0.53 23.74 19.26
CA VAL A 104 -0.52 22.88 18.70
C VAL A 104 -1.40 22.37 19.83
N LYS A 105 -2.63 22.88 19.91
CA LYS A 105 -3.64 22.36 20.85
C LYS A 105 -4.16 21.02 20.33
N LYS A 106 -4.16 19.97 21.18
CA LYS A 106 -4.58 18.61 20.78
C LYS A 106 -5.94 18.58 20.05
N ALA A 107 -6.94 19.30 20.57
CA ALA A 107 -8.28 19.36 19.97
C ALA A 107 -8.33 19.99 18.56
N HIS A 108 -7.33 20.79 18.18
CA HIS A 108 -7.26 21.48 16.90
C HIS A 108 -5.96 21.20 16.15
N ALA A 109 -5.32 20.07 16.45
CA ALA A 109 -3.97 19.81 15.98
C ALA A 109 -3.91 19.71 14.46
N VAL A 110 -4.80 18.91 13.87
CA VAL A 110 -4.91 18.72 12.41
C VAL A 110 -5.20 20.03 11.70
N ALA A 111 -6.12 20.85 12.22
CA ALA A 111 -6.46 22.14 11.62
C ALA A 111 -5.27 23.12 11.65
N THR A 112 -4.55 23.16 12.77
CA THR A 112 -3.36 24.01 12.95
C THR A 112 -2.25 23.60 11.98
N ILE A 113 -1.94 22.29 11.91
CA ILE A 113 -0.92 21.74 11.03
C ILE A 113 -1.31 21.93 9.56
N LYS A 114 -2.57 21.67 9.21
CA LYS A 114 -3.08 21.85 7.84
C LYS A 114 -2.96 23.30 7.38
N LYS A 115 -3.26 24.28 8.27
CA LYS A 115 -3.08 25.71 7.97
C LYS A 115 -1.60 26.04 7.76
N TRP A 116 -0.72 25.53 8.62
CA TRP A 116 0.72 25.75 8.50
C TRP A 116 1.32 25.18 7.22
N LEU A 117 0.88 23.97 6.84
CA LEU A 117 1.23 23.25 5.62
C LEU A 117 0.89 24.02 4.32
N GLN A 118 -0.11 24.92 4.32
CA GLN A 118 -0.52 25.63 3.10
C GLN A 118 0.49 26.69 2.64
N ALA A 119 1.36 27.19 3.52
CA ALA A 119 2.36 28.18 3.13
C ALA A 119 3.59 27.49 2.54
N SER A 120 3.94 27.83 1.29
CA SER A 120 5.10 27.25 0.58
C SER A 120 6.44 27.56 1.27
N SER A 121 6.51 28.66 2.02
CA SER A 121 7.67 29.01 2.85
C SER A 121 7.85 28.11 4.08
N ASN A 122 6.82 27.34 4.44
CA ASN A 122 6.85 26.41 5.58
C ASN A 122 7.07 24.97 5.12
N VAL A 123 6.28 24.54 4.13
CA VAL A 123 6.31 23.18 3.58
C VAL A 123 6.12 23.25 2.07
N MET A 124 7.04 22.64 1.33
CA MET A 124 6.98 22.62 -0.13
C MET A 124 5.83 21.74 -0.61
N PHE A 125 5.12 22.16 -1.67
CA PHE A 125 4.05 21.38 -2.30
C PHE A 125 2.94 20.93 -1.34
N GLY A 126 2.74 21.63 -0.22
CA GLY A 126 1.86 21.17 0.86
C GLY A 126 0.38 21.03 0.47
N ASN A 127 -0.05 21.75 -0.57
CA ASN A 127 -1.37 21.65 -1.17
C ASN A 127 -1.64 20.31 -1.88
N GLN A 128 -0.60 19.53 -2.20
CA GLN A 128 -0.72 18.22 -2.85
C GLN A 128 -0.88 17.07 -1.84
N TYR A 129 -0.96 17.37 -0.54
CA TYR A 129 -1.07 16.36 0.51
C TYR A 129 -2.38 16.49 1.28
N GLN A 130 -2.99 15.34 1.57
CA GLN A 130 -4.21 15.23 2.35
C GLN A 130 -3.95 14.49 3.67
N TYR A 131 -4.60 14.93 4.73
CA TYR A 131 -4.47 14.29 6.05
C TYR A 131 -4.93 12.83 6.00
N ALA A 132 -4.11 11.92 6.50
CA ALA A 132 -4.38 10.49 6.64
C ALA A 132 -4.46 10.13 8.12
N GLU A 133 -5.68 10.17 8.67
CA GLU A 133 -5.93 9.85 10.08
C GLU A 133 -5.55 8.41 10.42
N SER A 134 -5.86 7.48 9.50
CA SER A 134 -5.56 6.05 9.60
C SER A 134 -4.08 5.70 9.73
N LEU A 135 -3.19 6.60 9.29
CA LEU A 135 -1.73 6.47 9.39
C LEU A 135 -1.12 7.34 10.49
N SER A 136 -1.94 8.14 11.18
CA SER A 136 -1.52 9.07 12.21
C SER A 136 -1.54 8.43 13.60
N SER A 137 -0.82 9.04 14.55
CA SER A 137 -0.81 8.66 15.95
C SER A 137 -0.88 9.89 16.85
N ASN A 138 -0.89 9.70 18.17
CA ASN A 138 -1.06 10.79 19.14
C ASN A 138 -0.06 11.95 18.97
N ASN A 139 1.16 11.65 18.51
CA ASN A 139 2.25 12.61 18.41
C ASN A 139 2.73 12.80 16.96
N THR A 140 2.12 12.09 16.01
CA THR A 140 2.56 12.08 14.63
C THR A 140 1.37 12.26 13.70
N TYR A 141 1.39 13.29 12.88
CA TYR A 141 0.33 13.58 11.92
C TYR A 141 0.82 13.33 10.51
N VAL A 142 0.20 12.36 9.84
CA VAL A 142 0.59 11.92 8.50
C VAL A 142 -0.31 12.57 7.46
N PHE A 143 0.30 13.14 6.44
CA PHE A 143 -0.37 13.63 5.25
C PHE A 143 0.19 12.87 4.04
N CYS A 144 -0.69 12.28 3.24
CA CYS A 144 -0.33 11.51 2.06
C CYS A 144 -0.58 12.32 0.80
N GLN A 145 0.31 12.18 -0.17
CA GLN A 145 0.18 12.89 -1.43
C GLN A 145 -1.01 12.36 -2.23
N GLN A 146 -1.74 13.27 -2.86
CA GLN A 146 -2.78 12.95 -3.82
C GLN A 146 -2.32 13.38 -5.20
N ILE A 147 -2.20 12.41 -6.11
CA ILE A 147 -1.66 12.63 -7.46
C ILE A 147 -2.69 12.12 -8.47
N GLN A 148 -3.16 12.98 -9.35
CA GLN A 148 -4.18 12.63 -10.37
C GLN A 148 -5.43 11.98 -9.75
N GLY A 149 -5.85 12.45 -8.57
CA GLY A 149 -6.99 11.88 -7.83
C GLY A 149 -6.68 10.63 -7.02
N HIS A 150 -5.52 10.01 -7.19
CA HIS A 150 -5.10 8.81 -6.45
C HIS A 150 -4.40 9.17 -5.14
N LYS A 151 -4.85 8.56 -4.03
CA LYS A 151 -4.16 8.61 -2.73
C LYS A 151 -2.97 7.66 -2.75
N ILE A 152 -1.80 8.12 -2.33
CA ILE A 152 -0.59 7.29 -2.23
C ILE A 152 -0.26 7.04 -0.76
N TYR A 153 -0.52 5.84 -0.26
CA TYR A 153 -0.21 5.41 1.11
C TYR A 153 1.14 4.70 1.15
N ASP A 154 2.19 5.42 0.79
CA ASP A 154 3.58 4.94 0.82
C ASP A 154 4.50 6.02 1.41
N LYS A 155 5.54 5.57 2.11
CA LYS A 155 6.54 6.46 2.74
C LYS A 155 7.25 7.36 1.73
N ARG A 156 7.24 7.06 0.43
CA ARG A 156 7.82 7.87 -0.65
C ARG A 156 6.94 9.06 -1.08
N ALA A 157 5.71 9.17 -0.56
CA ALA A 157 4.75 10.19 -0.93
C ALA A 157 4.02 10.79 0.28
N GLN A 158 4.76 11.12 1.35
CA GLN A 158 4.20 11.45 2.65
C GLN A 158 4.90 12.65 3.29
N ILE A 159 4.12 13.43 4.04
CA ILE A 159 4.64 14.34 5.06
C ILE A 159 4.25 13.81 6.44
N THR A 160 5.24 13.71 7.32
CA THR A 160 5.08 13.24 8.70
C THR A 160 5.45 14.36 9.64
N PHE A 161 4.46 14.99 10.27
CA PHE A 161 4.67 16.02 11.28
C PHE A 161 4.84 15.39 12.65
N THR A 162 5.82 15.83 13.42
CA THR A 162 6.05 15.39 14.80
C THR A 162 5.68 16.49 15.77
N VAL A 163 4.77 16.18 16.68
CA VAL A 163 4.34 17.05 17.79
C VAL A 163 4.90 16.51 19.09
N SER A 164 5.62 17.36 19.81
CA SER A 164 6.16 17.08 21.14
C SER A 164 5.79 18.21 22.10
N ASN A 165 5.38 17.88 23.32
CA ASN A 165 4.96 18.86 24.33
C ASN A 165 3.93 19.89 23.80
N ASN A 166 2.93 19.42 23.05
CA ASN A 166 1.92 20.25 22.37
C ASN A 166 2.51 21.31 21.43
N LYS A 167 3.69 21.05 20.86
CA LYS A 167 4.33 21.90 19.87
C LYS A 167 4.73 21.09 18.65
N LEU A 168 4.48 21.63 17.46
CA LEU A 168 5.05 21.10 16.21
C LEU A 168 6.54 21.42 16.20
N VAL A 169 7.37 20.39 16.19
CA VAL A 169 8.84 20.51 16.33
C VAL A 169 9.59 20.18 15.04
N SER A 170 9.08 19.26 14.24
CA SER A 170 9.73 18.84 13.01
C SER A 170 8.76 18.19 12.04
N TYR A 171 9.21 18.02 10.80
CA TYR A 171 8.56 17.12 9.85
C TYR A 171 9.56 16.41 8.94
N LYS A 172 9.14 15.26 8.41
CA LYS A 172 9.80 14.58 7.30
C LYS A 172 8.90 14.64 6.08
N GLN A 173 9.48 14.91 4.91
CA GLN A 173 8.76 15.00 3.65
C GLN A 173 9.45 14.18 2.56
N THR A 174 8.66 13.40 1.85
CA THR A 174 9.00 12.75 0.59
C THR A 174 8.01 13.16 -0.48
N TYR A 175 8.46 13.24 -1.74
CA TYR A 175 7.68 13.83 -2.81
C TYR A 175 7.83 13.06 -4.12
N ILE A 176 6.73 12.96 -4.86
CA ILE A 176 6.67 12.34 -6.19
C ILE A 176 6.30 13.45 -7.16
N ALA A 177 7.29 13.93 -7.93
CA ALA A 177 7.05 15.04 -8.86
C ALA A 177 6.17 14.66 -10.06
N LYS A 178 6.25 13.40 -10.52
CA LYS A 178 5.51 12.92 -11.69
C LYS A 178 5.11 11.47 -11.50
N MET A 179 3.87 11.18 -11.86
CA MET A 179 3.29 9.83 -11.91
C MET A 179 2.77 9.57 -13.33
N SER A 180 3.03 8.38 -13.85
CA SER A 180 2.57 7.90 -15.16
C SER A 180 1.74 6.64 -14.97
N VAL A 181 0.72 6.45 -15.81
CA VAL A 181 -0.12 5.26 -15.79
C VAL A 181 0.52 4.20 -16.68
N LEU A 182 0.84 3.03 -16.13
CA LEU A 182 1.36 1.88 -16.90
C LEU A 182 0.23 1.01 -17.46
N LYS A 183 -0.84 0.85 -16.68
CA LYS A 183 -2.03 0.10 -17.03
C LYS A 183 -3.20 0.69 -16.26
N SER A 184 -4.36 0.84 -16.89
CA SER A 184 -5.59 1.33 -16.27
C SER A 184 -6.74 0.34 -16.45
N ASN A 185 -7.89 0.67 -15.86
CA ASN A 185 -9.16 -0.07 -16.03
C ASN A 185 -9.07 -1.55 -15.67
N VAL A 186 -8.22 -1.88 -14.70
CA VAL A 186 -8.16 -3.21 -14.10
C VAL A 186 -9.23 -3.28 -13.02
N GLU A 187 -10.13 -4.26 -13.11
CA GLU A 187 -11.09 -4.54 -12.05
C GLU A 187 -10.34 -4.97 -10.79
N LEU A 188 -10.72 -4.38 -9.66
CA LEU A 188 -10.11 -4.63 -8.37
C LEU A 188 -11.04 -5.47 -7.50
N THR A 189 -10.42 -6.18 -6.56
CA THR A 189 -11.11 -6.89 -5.49
C THR A 189 -11.95 -5.93 -4.66
N SER A 190 -13.16 -6.37 -4.26
CA SER A 190 -14.03 -5.57 -3.39
C SER A 190 -13.46 -5.43 -1.98
N ALA A 191 -13.94 -4.44 -1.21
CA ALA A 191 -13.51 -4.29 0.19
C ALA A 191 -13.88 -5.54 1.03
N ARG A 192 -15.05 -6.13 0.77
CA ARG A 192 -15.49 -7.37 1.44
C ARG A 192 -14.56 -8.53 1.14
N ASP A 193 -14.28 -8.77 -0.14
CA ASP A 193 -13.43 -9.88 -0.55
C ASP A 193 -12.00 -9.69 -0.02
N ALA A 194 -11.51 -8.46 0.03
CA ALA A 194 -10.19 -8.18 0.58
C ALA A 194 -10.06 -8.58 2.05
N VAL A 195 -11.05 -8.26 2.88
CA VAL A 195 -11.07 -8.66 4.30
C VAL A 195 -11.23 -10.18 4.43
N VAL A 196 -12.06 -10.80 3.59
CA VAL A 196 -12.23 -12.26 3.57
C VAL A 196 -10.94 -12.97 3.20
N THR A 197 -10.20 -12.48 2.21
CA THR A 197 -8.88 -13.02 1.84
C THR A 197 -7.87 -12.86 2.98
N LEU A 198 -7.82 -11.69 3.62
CA LEU A 198 -6.93 -11.49 4.77
C LEU A 198 -7.26 -12.44 5.93
N TYR A 199 -8.54 -12.70 6.18
CA TYR A 199 -8.95 -13.68 7.18
C TYR A 199 -8.53 -15.11 6.80
N LYS A 200 -8.80 -15.54 5.55
CA LYS A 200 -8.35 -16.85 5.04
C LYS A 200 -6.85 -17.07 5.16
N ASP A 201 -6.08 -16.01 4.93
CA ASP A 201 -4.62 -16.04 4.99
C ASP A 201 -4.08 -15.89 6.44
N ASN A 202 -4.95 -15.98 7.45
CA ASN A 202 -4.65 -15.86 8.88
C ASN A 202 -4.03 -14.51 9.27
N GLU A 203 -4.31 -13.44 8.51
CA GLU A 203 -3.83 -12.09 8.82
C GLU A 203 -4.72 -11.36 9.83
N ILE A 204 -5.92 -11.87 10.13
CA ILE A 204 -6.85 -11.34 11.12
C ILE A 204 -7.09 -12.40 12.20
N ALA A 205 -6.63 -12.13 13.41
CA ALA A 205 -6.77 -13.05 14.53
C ALA A 205 -8.21 -13.10 15.07
N ASN A 206 -8.56 -14.21 15.72
CA ASN A 206 -9.86 -14.38 16.38
C ASN A 206 -10.07 -13.30 17.45
N GLY A 207 -11.31 -12.85 17.62
CA GLY A 207 -11.69 -11.78 18.54
C GLY A 207 -11.18 -10.39 18.17
N ALA A 208 -10.48 -10.22 17.03
CA ALA A 208 -10.02 -8.92 16.56
C ALA A 208 -11.19 -8.05 16.05
N LYS A 209 -10.91 -6.76 15.91
CA LYS A 209 -11.81 -5.78 15.31
C LYS A 209 -11.15 -5.13 14.11
N VAL A 210 -11.84 -5.15 12.97
CA VAL A 210 -11.47 -4.33 11.81
C VAL A 210 -12.06 -2.93 12.04
N ASP A 211 -11.19 -1.93 12.20
CA ASP A 211 -11.60 -0.56 12.48
C ASP A 211 -11.93 0.22 11.20
N TRP A 212 -11.15 0.01 10.14
CA TRP A 212 -11.30 0.71 8.88
C TRP A 212 -10.70 -0.08 7.73
N VAL A 213 -11.22 0.17 6.52
CA VAL A 213 -10.75 -0.41 5.25
C VAL A 213 -10.66 0.72 4.23
N GLU A 214 -9.48 0.95 3.67
CA GLU A 214 -9.23 2.05 2.73
C GLU A 214 -8.44 1.58 1.50
N LEU A 215 -8.86 2.02 0.32
CA LEU A 215 -8.14 1.77 -0.94
C LEU A 215 -7.19 2.93 -1.23
N ALA A 216 -5.91 2.63 -1.37
CA ALA A 216 -4.88 3.58 -1.77
C ALA A 216 -3.77 2.88 -2.56
N TYR A 217 -2.92 3.64 -3.25
CA TYR A 217 -1.77 3.08 -3.94
C TYR A 217 -0.60 2.89 -2.96
N ASN A 218 0.05 1.73 -3.05
CA ASN A 218 1.22 1.37 -2.27
C ASN A 218 2.38 1.01 -3.19
N TYR A 219 3.62 1.11 -2.69
CA TYR A 219 4.79 0.60 -3.38
C TYR A 219 4.64 -0.89 -3.69
N LEU A 220 4.98 -1.28 -4.91
CA LEU A 220 5.07 -2.67 -5.34
C LEU A 220 6.53 -3.10 -5.52
N LEU A 221 7.25 -2.41 -6.41
CA LEU A 221 8.64 -2.73 -6.76
C LEU A 221 9.34 -1.56 -7.44
N ASP A 222 10.67 -1.58 -7.45
CA ASP A 222 11.49 -0.75 -8.32
C ASP A 222 11.93 -1.55 -9.56
N THR A 223 11.87 -0.95 -10.75
CA THR A 223 12.33 -1.55 -12.01
C THR A 223 12.81 -0.47 -12.99
N LYS A 224 13.97 -0.71 -13.63
CA LYS A 224 14.53 0.18 -14.68
C LYS A 224 14.56 1.67 -14.28
N GLY A 225 14.86 1.98 -13.02
CA GLY A 225 14.92 3.36 -12.51
C GLY A 225 13.55 4.00 -12.20
N SER A 226 12.46 3.25 -12.29
CA SER A 226 11.11 3.65 -11.91
C SER A 226 10.62 2.89 -10.69
N THR A 227 9.77 3.53 -9.91
CA THR A 227 9.05 2.92 -8.79
C THR A 227 7.62 2.64 -9.22
N VAL A 228 7.18 1.39 -9.12
CA VAL A 228 5.83 0.94 -9.50
C VAL A 228 4.94 0.91 -8.26
N TYR A 229 3.72 1.40 -8.41
CA TYR A 229 2.68 1.40 -7.39
C TYR A 229 1.48 0.59 -7.86
N VAL A 230 0.83 -0.05 -6.90
CA VAL A 230 -0.35 -0.91 -7.11
C VAL A 230 -1.47 -0.48 -6.15
N PRO A 231 -2.74 -0.55 -6.55
CA PRO A 231 -3.86 -0.36 -5.64
C PRO A 231 -3.85 -1.45 -4.57
N THR A 232 -3.99 -1.02 -3.34
CA THR A 232 -3.86 -1.85 -2.15
C THR A 232 -4.99 -1.52 -1.19
N TRP A 233 -5.64 -2.56 -0.69
CA TRP A 233 -6.54 -2.45 0.45
C TRP A 233 -5.70 -2.41 1.72
N PHE A 234 -5.79 -1.30 2.45
CA PHE A 234 -5.25 -1.12 3.79
C PHE A 234 -6.37 -1.41 4.79
N VAL A 235 -6.13 -2.35 5.69
CA VAL A 235 -7.09 -2.82 6.68
C VAL A 235 -6.52 -2.60 8.08
N GLY A 236 -7.13 -1.69 8.83
CA GLY A 236 -6.77 -1.43 10.21
C GLY A 236 -7.39 -2.48 11.13
N VAL A 237 -6.56 -3.30 11.78
CA VAL A 237 -6.96 -4.39 12.66
C VAL A 237 -6.49 -4.11 14.09
N GLN A 238 -7.44 -4.01 15.01
CA GLN A 238 -7.20 -3.98 16.44
C GLN A 238 -7.38 -5.39 17.02
N ASN A 239 -6.28 -6.02 17.42
CA ASN A 239 -6.31 -7.33 18.06
C ASN A 239 -6.88 -7.24 19.48
N GLN A 240 -7.48 -8.32 19.97
CA GLN A 240 -8.02 -8.39 21.31
C GLN A 240 -6.93 -8.10 22.36
N GLY A 241 -7.22 -7.17 23.28
CA GLY A 241 -6.26 -6.73 24.31
C GLY A 241 -5.18 -5.75 23.82
N ALA A 242 -5.04 -5.55 22.50
CA ALA A 242 -4.11 -4.56 21.95
C ALA A 242 -4.70 -3.15 22.01
N LYS A 243 -3.87 -2.18 22.43
CA LYS A 243 -4.21 -0.75 22.41
C LYS A 243 -3.91 -0.08 21.07
N SER A 244 -3.13 -0.75 20.20
CA SER A 244 -2.72 -0.22 18.90
C SER A 244 -3.37 -0.98 17.75
N VAL A 245 -3.67 -0.26 16.68
CA VAL A 245 -4.14 -0.80 15.41
C VAL A 245 -2.93 -1.24 14.58
N THR A 246 -3.00 -2.44 14.03
CA THR A 246 -2.04 -2.96 13.04
C THR A 246 -2.61 -2.81 11.65
N ILE A 247 -1.79 -2.48 10.66
CA ILE A 247 -2.26 -2.27 9.29
C ILE A 247 -1.89 -3.50 8.46
N LYS A 248 -2.90 -4.20 7.97
CA LYS A 248 -2.76 -5.30 7.01
C LYS A 248 -2.97 -4.77 5.60
N LYS A 249 -2.27 -5.34 4.62
CA LYS A 249 -2.26 -4.85 3.24
C LYS A 249 -2.55 -6.00 2.29
N LEU A 250 -3.45 -5.78 1.35
CA LEU A 250 -3.77 -6.74 0.29
C LEU A 250 -3.65 -6.05 -1.07
N ASN A 251 -2.92 -6.66 -2.00
CA ASN A 251 -2.89 -6.21 -3.39
C ASN A 251 -4.29 -6.37 -3.99
N ALA A 252 -4.90 -5.27 -4.42
CA ALA A 252 -6.29 -5.28 -4.87
C ALA A 252 -6.47 -5.93 -6.25
N ILE A 253 -5.40 -6.09 -7.03
CA ILE A 253 -5.41 -6.77 -8.34
C ILE A 253 -5.17 -8.27 -8.16
N THR A 254 -4.10 -8.65 -7.46
CA THR A 254 -3.68 -10.07 -7.38
C THR A 254 -4.28 -10.84 -6.22
N LYS A 255 -4.99 -10.17 -5.29
CA LYS A 255 -5.54 -10.76 -4.06
C LYS A 255 -4.48 -11.39 -3.16
N THR A 256 -3.25 -10.90 -3.23
CA THR A 256 -2.14 -11.42 -2.40
C THR A 256 -1.85 -10.50 -1.23
N VAL A 257 -1.60 -11.07 -0.06
CA VAL A 257 -1.15 -10.32 1.13
C VAL A 257 0.19 -9.66 0.84
N MET A 258 0.28 -8.37 1.14
CA MET A 258 1.51 -7.59 1.03
C MET A 258 2.13 -7.46 2.41
N LYS A 259 3.32 -8.05 2.57
CA LYS A 259 4.12 -7.86 3.78
C LYS A 259 5.02 -6.65 3.60
N ASP A 260 5.15 -5.85 4.64
CA ASP A 260 6.18 -4.81 4.65
C ASP A 260 7.54 -5.53 4.59
N ARG A 261 8.28 -5.30 3.50
CA ARG A 261 9.70 -5.65 3.48
C ARG A 261 10.37 -4.73 4.51
N THR A 262 10.63 -5.24 5.70
CA THR A 262 11.77 -4.77 6.49
C THR A 262 12.97 -4.92 5.56
N ASN A 263 13.48 -3.81 5.05
CA ASN A 263 14.72 -3.83 4.30
C ASN A 263 15.78 -4.47 5.20
N GLU A 264 16.16 -5.69 4.87
CA GLU A 264 17.54 -6.09 4.99
C GLU A 264 18.34 -5.25 3.99
N GLU A 265 19.54 -4.87 4.43
CA GLU A 265 20.54 -3.95 3.84
C GLU A 265 20.42 -2.46 4.20
#